data_AF-A0A9N9K752-F1
#
_entry.id   AF-A0A9N9K752-F1
#
_cell.length_a   1.000
_cell.length_b   1.000
_cell.length_c   1.000
_cell.angle_alpha   90.00
_cell.angle_beta   90.00
_cell.angle_gamma   90.00
#
_symmetry.space_group_name_H-M   'P 1'
#
loop_
_entity.id
_entity.type
_entity.pdbx_description
1 polymer ?
#
loop_
_entity_poly.entity_id
_entity_poly.type
_entity_poly.pdbx_seq_one_letter_code
_entity_poly.pdbx_strand_id
1 'polypeptide(L)'
;MITRPQKRNYFQNELPNEVVIYVFKYVKNPMNLIVSCKRWSFICKDSQAKAEWIIYQFGRAHSLFYAIRLGPTFISVDVARAIITKGGILSRYFVQRLLIHYGNYDRKLVELKIVHSAGQTDIDSIKTSQQKMIPWANEIRDLILITKFIPFPPKEGYENNRQLNLIARTILICKDLVLLWKKIGYYEICEDFNDLVMQGALQMLFPPAQPPEWTKPDIKTVKARLTELIDLGFQLNDSIILDIFHLFESRLDEIGKILIDSFTDIKQETQDLFLRRCLAESQNPAKNFTNITSFFNKYLSNTAGKEF
;
A
#
# COMPACT_ATOMS: atom_id res chain seq x y z
N MET A 1 16.63 73.70 -3.76
CA MET A 1 15.55 72.81 -3.29
C MET A 1 15.40 71.67 -4.29
N ILE A 2 15.89 70.48 -3.94
CA ILE A 2 15.75 69.30 -4.79
C ILE A 2 14.42 68.63 -4.42
N THR A 3 13.43 68.76 -5.29
CA THR A 3 12.15 68.05 -5.18
C THR A 3 12.39 66.55 -5.24
N ARG A 4 12.06 65.85 -4.15
CA ARG A 4 12.07 64.38 -4.11
C ARG A 4 11.10 63.86 -5.19
N PRO A 5 11.50 62.87 -6.02
CA PRO A 5 10.58 62.27 -6.96
C PRO A 5 9.47 61.57 -6.18
N GLN A 6 8.21 61.85 -6.55
CA GLN A 6 7.06 61.11 -6.05
C GLN A 6 7.28 59.62 -6.33
N LYS A 7 7.22 58.78 -5.29
CA LYS A 7 7.16 57.33 -5.44
C LYS A 7 5.95 57.00 -6.30
N ARG A 8 6.17 56.62 -7.56
CA ARG A 8 5.14 55.99 -8.38
C ARG A 8 4.66 54.75 -7.64
N ASN A 9 3.41 54.74 -7.19
CA ASN A 9 2.77 53.56 -6.66
C ASN A 9 2.54 52.58 -7.82
N TYR A 10 3.51 51.71 -8.09
CA TYR A 10 3.38 50.58 -9.02
C TYR A 10 2.38 49.51 -8.51
N PHE A 11 1.79 49.69 -7.32
CA PHE A 11 0.86 48.75 -6.68
C PHE A 11 -0.58 48.78 -7.22
N GLN A 12 -0.89 49.53 -8.28
CA GLN A 12 -2.26 49.54 -8.84
C GLN A 12 -2.61 48.30 -9.67
N ASN A 13 -1.64 47.46 -10.04
CA ASN A 13 -1.87 46.21 -10.77
C ASN A 13 -1.34 45.01 -9.97
N GLU A 14 -1.87 44.84 -8.77
CA GLU A 14 -1.63 43.63 -8.01
C GLU A 14 -2.37 42.45 -8.66
N LEU A 15 -1.63 41.40 -9.07
CA LEU A 15 -2.23 40.16 -9.60
C LEU A 15 -3.31 39.64 -8.64
N PRO A 16 -4.38 38.99 -9.09
CA PRO A 16 -5.31 38.32 -8.18
C PRO A 16 -4.61 37.25 -7.34
N ASN A 17 -5.06 37.02 -6.10
CA ASN A 17 -4.49 35.99 -5.24
C ASN A 17 -4.55 34.60 -5.88
N GLU A 18 -5.59 34.31 -6.65
CA GLU A 18 -5.75 33.07 -7.42
C GLU A 18 -4.56 32.83 -8.38
N VAL A 19 -4.13 33.88 -9.10
CA VAL A 19 -2.99 33.80 -10.03
C VAL A 19 -1.69 33.60 -9.25
N VAL A 20 -1.55 34.26 -8.09
CA VAL A 20 -0.36 34.09 -7.25
C VAL A 20 -0.29 32.70 -6.62
N ILE A 21 -1.42 32.12 -6.23
CA ILE A 21 -1.52 30.72 -5.77
C ILE A 21 -1.17 29.76 -6.91
N TYR A 22 -1.65 30.03 -8.12
CA TYR A 22 -1.30 29.23 -9.29
C TYR A 22 0.21 29.24 -9.58
N VAL A 23 0.87 30.38 -9.43
CA VAL A 23 2.34 30.47 -9.53
C VAL A 23 3.01 29.75 -8.37
N PHE A 24 2.47 29.89 -7.15
CA PHE A 24 3.02 29.29 -5.94
C PHE A 24 3.21 27.78 -6.04
N LYS A 25 2.29 27.04 -6.67
CA LYS A 25 2.37 25.56 -6.74
C LYS A 25 3.63 25.05 -7.46
N TYR A 26 4.22 25.84 -8.37
CA TYR A 26 5.44 25.48 -9.11
C TYR A 26 6.73 25.77 -8.34
N VAL A 27 6.63 26.40 -7.17
CA VAL A 27 7.78 26.73 -6.33
C VAL A 27 8.37 25.47 -5.73
N LYS A 28 9.66 25.22 -5.97
CA LYS A 28 10.37 24.05 -5.43
C LYS A 28 10.54 24.08 -3.91
N ASN A 29 10.80 25.25 -3.32
CA ASN A 29 10.94 25.42 -1.87
C ASN A 29 10.16 26.64 -1.36
N PRO A 30 8.94 26.44 -0.83
CA PRO A 30 8.07 27.54 -0.38
C PRO A 30 8.64 28.32 0.81
N MET A 31 9.53 27.72 1.62
CA MET A 31 10.13 28.39 2.78
C MET A 31 11.03 29.57 2.37
N ASN A 32 11.66 29.49 1.20
CA ASN A 32 12.49 30.58 0.68
C ASN A 32 11.65 31.80 0.25
N LEU A 33 10.39 31.57 -0.15
CA LEU A 33 9.49 32.65 -0.55
C LEU A 33 8.80 33.33 0.64
N ILE A 34 8.61 32.62 1.76
CA ILE A 34 8.04 33.20 3.00
C ILE A 34 8.82 34.42 3.46
N VAL A 35 10.16 34.39 3.35
CA VAL A 35 11.05 35.46 3.83
C VAL A 35 11.22 36.60 2.81
N SER A 36 10.75 36.42 1.58
CA SER A 36 10.98 37.37 0.48
C SER A 36 10.14 38.64 0.58
N CYS A 37 8.84 38.51 0.87
CA CYS A 37 7.95 39.66 1.06
C CYS A 37 6.67 39.28 1.84
N LYS A 38 5.98 40.31 2.37
CA LYS A 38 4.73 40.13 3.15
C LYS A 38 3.64 39.37 2.38
N ARG A 39 3.55 39.62 1.06
CA ARG A 39 2.55 38.98 0.20
C ARG A 39 2.80 37.49 0.02
N TRP A 40 4.05 37.09 -0.24
CA TRP A 40 4.42 35.68 -0.28
C TRP A 40 4.29 35.02 1.08
N SER A 41 4.64 35.73 2.17
CA SER A 41 4.38 35.25 3.53
C SER A 41 2.90 34.96 3.78
N PHE A 42 1.99 35.81 3.28
CA PHE A 42 0.54 35.60 3.35
C PHE A 42 0.11 34.36 2.54
N ILE A 43 0.51 34.28 1.27
CA ILE A 43 0.16 33.15 0.39
C ILE A 43 0.70 31.82 0.92
N CYS A 44 1.92 31.78 1.47
CA CYS A 44 2.49 30.55 2.00
C CYS A 44 1.78 30.05 3.28
N LYS A 45 1.01 30.90 3.95
CA LYS A 45 0.18 30.54 5.11
C LYS A 45 -1.24 30.16 4.71
N ASP A 46 -1.67 30.50 3.49
CA ASP A 46 -3.00 30.20 2.99
C ASP A 46 -3.23 28.70 2.80
N SER A 47 -4.36 28.21 3.28
CA SER A 47 -4.67 26.77 3.28
C SER A 47 -4.92 26.22 1.88
N GLN A 48 -5.50 27.03 0.98
CA GLN A 48 -5.74 26.63 -0.42
C GLN A 48 -4.44 26.58 -1.20
N ALA A 49 -3.54 27.54 -0.98
CA ALA A 49 -2.22 27.59 -1.56
C ALA A 49 -1.36 26.39 -1.16
N LYS A 50 -1.36 26.04 0.15
CA LYS A 50 -0.68 24.85 0.66
C LYS A 50 -1.24 23.57 0.05
N ALA A 51 -2.56 23.46 -0.07
CA ALA A 51 -3.23 22.31 -0.67
C ALA A 51 -2.89 22.15 -2.17
N GLU A 52 -2.99 23.22 -2.95
CA GLU A 52 -2.60 23.24 -4.37
C GLU A 52 -1.14 22.86 -4.56
N TRP A 53 -0.25 23.44 -3.75
CA TRP A 53 1.18 23.15 -3.81
C TRP A 53 1.44 21.67 -3.54
N ILE A 54 0.91 21.12 -2.45
CA ILE A 54 1.25 19.73 -2.07
C ILE A 54 0.61 18.68 -2.99
N ILE A 55 -0.58 18.95 -3.52
CA ILE A 55 -1.21 18.11 -4.56
C ILE A 55 -0.41 18.16 -5.85
N TYR A 56 0.10 19.34 -6.24
CA TYR A 56 0.91 19.47 -7.44
C TYR A 56 2.26 18.73 -7.31
N GLN A 57 2.91 18.83 -6.14
CA GLN A 57 4.23 18.23 -5.92
C GLN A 57 4.19 16.70 -5.76
N PHE A 58 3.18 16.15 -5.08
CA PHE A 58 3.15 14.73 -4.70
C PHE A 58 1.94 13.95 -5.24
N GLY A 59 1.06 14.62 -5.97
CA GLY A 59 -0.19 14.05 -6.47
C GLY A 59 -1.27 13.95 -5.40
N ARG A 60 -2.51 13.77 -5.86
CA ARG A 60 -3.71 13.70 -5.00
C ARG A 60 -3.64 12.56 -3.98
N ALA A 61 -3.10 11.42 -4.38
CA ALA A 61 -3.03 10.22 -3.56
C ALA A 61 -2.10 10.35 -2.34
N HIS A 62 -1.00 11.10 -2.47
CA HIS A 62 0.02 11.22 -1.41
C HIS A 62 0.05 12.59 -0.72
N SER A 63 -0.71 13.56 -1.24
CA SER A 63 -0.78 14.93 -0.73
C SER A 63 -0.95 15.03 0.79
N LEU A 64 -1.93 14.32 1.36
CA LEU A 64 -2.19 14.29 2.80
C LEU A 64 -1.07 13.63 3.61
N PHE A 65 -0.44 12.58 3.08
CA PHE A 65 0.68 11.92 3.73
C PHE A 65 1.89 12.87 3.87
N TYR A 66 2.28 13.51 2.77
CA TYR A 66 3.40 14.46 2.80
C TYR A 66 3.09 15.69 3.65
N ALA A 67 1.81 16.11 3.74
CA ALA A 67 1.42 17.24 4.57
C ALA A 67 1.75 17.00 6.05
N ILE A 68 1.47 15.80 6.56
CA ILE A 68 1.83 15.37 7.92
C ILE A 68 3.35 15.29 8.08
N ARG A 69 4.07 14.76 7.08
CA ARG A 69 5.53 14.63 7.15
C ARG A 69 6.24 15.97 7.25
N LEU A 70 5.69 17.01 6.62
CA LEU A 70 6.17 18.39 6.75
C LEU A 70 5.91 18.98 8.14
N GLY A 71 5.08 18.32 8.95
CA GLY A 71 4.91 18.60 10.37
C GLY A 71 3.85 19.64 10.70
N PRO A 72 3.66 19.94 11.99
CA PRO A 72 2.56 20.77 12.51
C PRO A 72 2.60 22.23 12.07
N THR A 73 3.72 22.70 11.52
CA THR A 73 3.84 24.04 10.92
C THR A 73 3.20 24.12 9.53
N PHE A 74 3.07 22.98 8.85
CA PHE A 74 2.49 22.87 7.52
C PHE A 74 1.01 22.50 7.58
N ILE A 75 0.67 21.39 8.24
CA ILE A 75 -0.68 20.81 8.28
C ILE A 75 -1.56 21.43 9.37
N SER A 76 -2.77 21.83 8.99
CA SER A 76 -3.87 22.26 9.87
C SER A 76 -5.18 21.64 9.38
N VAL A 77 -6.27 21.77 10.16
CA VAL A 77 -7.60 21.30 9.76
C VAL A 77 -8.03 21.93 8.43
N ASP A 78 -7.79 23.22 8.25
CA ASP A 78 -8.15 23.95 7.03
C ASP A 78 -7.34 23.48 5.82
N VAL A 79 -6.06 23.15 6.00
CA VAL A 79 -5.21 22.58 4.94
C VAL A 79 -5.69 21.17 4.57
N ALA A 80 -5.99 20.33 5.57
CA ALA A 80 -6.52 18.99 5.34
C ALA A 80 -7.86 19.05 4.59
N ARG A 81 -8.77 19.92 5.02
CA ARG A 81 -10.07 20.15 4.35
C ARG A 81 -9.86 20.62 2.91
N ALA A 82 -8.97 21.59 2.68
CA ALA A 82 -8.67 22.08 1.34
C ALA A 82 -8.11 20.98 0.42
N ILE A 83 -7.25 20.09 0.94
CA ILE A 83 -6.72 18.96 0.17
C ILE A 83 -7.84 17.98 -0.19
N ILE A 84 -8.70 17.61 0.76
CA ILE A 84 -9.83 16.70 0.53
C ILE A 84 -10.80 17.27 -0.51
N THR A 85 -11.18 18.55 -0.38
CA THR A 85 -12.07 19.23 -1.34
C THR A 85 -11.48 19.25 -2.75
N LYS A 86 -10.16 19.25 -2.89
CA LYS A 86 -9.44 19.20 -4.19
C LYS A 86 -9.18 17.78 -4.69
N GLY A 87 -9.80 16.77 -4.08
CA GLY A 87 -9.72 15.36 -4.47
C GLY A 87 -8.52 14.62 -3.88
N GLY A 88 -7.93 15.12 -2.79
CA GLY A 88 -6.92 14.38 -2.04
C GLY A 88 -7.50 13.13 -1.38
N ILE A 89 -6.77 12.01 -1.46
CA ILE A 89 -7.26 10.70 -1.02
C ILE A 89 -6.88 10.47 0.45
N LEU A 90 -7.86 10.10 1.27
CA LEU A 90 -7.70 9.79 2.70
C LEU A 90 -7.19 8.36 2.90
N SER A 91 -5.92 8.13 2.62
CA SER A 91 -5.35 6.78 2.68
C SER A 91 -5.31 6.17 4.08
N ARG A 92 -5.32 4.84 4.15
CA ARG A 92 -5.12 4.10 5.41
C ARG A 92 -3.83 4.49 6.10
N TYR A 93 -2.77 4.67 5.32
CA TYR A 93 -1.47 5.08 5.83
C TYR A 93 -1.50 6.52 6.39
N PHE A 94 -2.24 7.43 5.76
CA PHE A 94 -2.48 8.76 6.31
C PHE A 94 -3.12 8.67 7.71
N VAL A 95 -4.14 7.83 7.89
CA VAL A 95 -4.79 7.66 9.20
C VAL A 95 -3.88 6.96 10.21
N GLN A 96 -3.13 5.94 9.82
CA GLN A 96 -2.13 5.31 10.69
C GLN A 96 -1.05 6.30 11.13
N ARG A 97 -0.52 7.14 10.22
CA ARG A 97 0.48 8.16 10.55
C ARG A 97 -0.11 9.30 11.38
N LEU A 98 -1.35 9.70 11.12
CA LEU A 98 -2.07 10.64 11.98
C LEU A 98 -2.19 10.09 13.40
N LEU A 99 -2.53 8.81 13.55
CA LEU A 99 -2.60 8.15 14.85
C LEU A 99 -1.22 7.99 15.52
N ILE A 100 -0.17 7.72 14.75
CA ILE A 100 1.21 7.61 15.28
C ILE A 100 1.74 8.98 15.76
N HIS A 101 1.53 10.04 14.97
CA HIS A 101 2.06 11.37 15.25
C HIS A 101 1.16 12.19 16.19
N TYR A 102 -0.15 11.92 16.20
CA TYR A 102 -1.14 12.76 16.88
C TYR A 102 -2.26 11.98 17.57
N GLY A 103 -2.29 10.65 17.50
CA GLY A 103 -3.31 9.83 18.15
C GLY A 103 -3.05 9.64 19.64
N ASN A 104 -4.12 9.58 20.42
CA ASN A 104 -4.04 9.16 21.81
C ASN A 104 -3.81 7.64 21.85
N TYR A 105 -2.62 7.21 22.26
CA TYR A 105 -2.33 5.80 22.50
C TYR A 105 -3.17 5.29 23.68
N ASP A 106 -3.96 4.24 23.46
CA ASP A 106 -4.64 3.53 24.54
C ASP A 106 -3.59 2.83 25.43
N ARG A 107 -3.55 3.23 26.71
CA ARG A 107 -2.56 2.72 27.69
C ARG A 107 -2.56 1.19 27.76
N LYS A 108 -3.72 0.53 27.62
CA LYS A 108 -3.82 -0.94 27.67
C LYS A 108 -3.15 -1.61 26.46
N LEU A 109 -3.25 -1.01 25.28
CA LEU A 109 -2.63 -1.50 24.05
C LEU A 109 -1.11 -1.27 24.05
N VAL A 110 -0.65 -0.18 24.66
CA VAL A 110 0.79 0.09 24.87
C VAL A 110 1.37 -0.93 25.85
N GLU A 111 0.69 -1.21 26.97
CA GLU A 111 1.09 -2.26 27.91
C GLU A 111 1.16 -3.64 27.24
N LEU A 112 0.15 -4.00 26.44
CA LEU A 112 0.16 -5.26 25.69
C LEU A 112 1.29 -5.33 24.65
N LYS A 113 1.62 -4.21 23.99
CA LYS A 113 2.74 -4.11 23.06
C LYS A 113 4.10 -4.23 23.76
N ILE A 114 4.22 -3.69 24.99
CA ILE A 114 5.39 -3.83 25.88
C ILE A 114 5.59 -5.30 26.30
N VAL A 115 4.52 -6.00 26.64
CA VAL A 115 4.59 -7.40 27.09
C VAL A 115 4.99 -8.35 25.95
N HIS A 116 4.62 -8.05 24.70
CA HIS A 116 4.79 -8.97 23.56
C HIS A 116 5.92 -8.60 22.58
N SER A 117 6.61 -7.45 22.75
CA SER A 117 7.70 -7.02 21.87
C SER A 117 9.02 -6.89 22.65
N ALA A 118 9.93 -7.84 22.48
CA ALA A 118 11.24 -7.91 23.15
C ALA A 118 12.28 -6.91 22.57
N GLY A 119 12.00 -5.60 22.63
CA GLY A 119 12.94 -4.57 22.17
C GLY A 119 12.83 -3.26 22.95
N GLN A 120 13.81 -2.99 23.81
CA GLN A 120 13.92 -1.78 24.64
C GLN A 120 13.96 -0.45 23.83
N THR A 121 14.30 -0.48 22.55
CA THR A 121 14.53 0.72 21.71
C THR A 121 13.26 1.48 21.32
N ASP A 122 12.07 0.86 21.43
CA ASP A 122 10.78 1.48 21.09
C ASP A 122 10.14 2.19 22.31
N ILE A 123 10.74 2.08 23.50
CA ILE A 123 10.14 2.54 24.77
C ILE A 123 10.34 4.05 24.99
N ASP A 124 11.51 4.58 24.63
CA ASP A 124 11.83 6.00 24.85
C ASP A 124 11.17 6.91 23.81
N SER A 125 10.95 6.42 22.58
CA SER A 125 10.21 7.14 21.53
C SER A 125 8.71 7.28 21.86
N ILE A 126 8.11 6.25 22.47
CA ILE A 126 6.71 6.25 22.91
C ILE A 126 6.50 7.18 24.11
N LYS A 127 7.41 7.17 25.11
CA LYS A 127 7.33 8.07 26.26
C LYS A 127 7.48 9.55 25.87
N THR A 128 8.36 9.87 24.92
CA THR A 128 8.56 11.24 24.44
C THR A 128 7.35 11.76 23.64
N SER A 129 6.61 10.87 22.98
CA SER A 129 5.41 11.20 22.18
C SER A 129 4.16 11.50 23.03
N GLN A 130 4.16 11.18 24.33
CA GLN A 130 3.01 11.41 25.23
C GLN A 130 2.83 12.88 25.65
N GLN A 131 3.77 13.78 25.34
CA GLN A 131 3.83 15.11 25.96
C GLN A 131 3.32 16.30 25.12
N LYS A 132 2.80 16.10 23.90
CA LYS A 132 2.16 17.19 23.15
C LYS A 132 0.79 16.78 22.63
N MET A 133 -0.20 16.88 23.51
CA MET A 133 -1.62 16.86 23.13
C MET A 133 -1.89 18.05 22.20
N ILE A 134 -2.25 17.79 20.94
CA ILE A 134 -2.62 18.85 20.01
C ILE A 134 -4.13 18.78 19.73
N PRO A 135 -4.93 19.77 20.19
CA PRO A 135 -6.40 19.72 20.14
C PRO A 135 -7.00 19.45 18.75
N TRP A 136 -6.35 19.93 17.68
CA TRP A 136 -6.87 19.79 16.32
C TRP A 136 -6.86 18.36 15.77
N ALA A 137 -6.06 17.45 16.34
CA ALA A 137 -5.96 16.07 15.85
C ALA A 137 -7.28 15.29 16.02
N ASN A 138 -8.04 15.60 17.08
CA ASN A 138 -9.37 15.03 17.31
C ASN A 138 -10.38 15.52 16.28
N GLU A 139 -10.30 16.79 15.87
CA GLU A 139 -11.18 17.34 14.83
C GLU A 139 -10.90 16.73 13.45
N ILE A 140 -9.64 16.41 13.14
CA ILE A 140 -9.29 15.67 11.91
C ILE A 140 -9.80 14.23 11.97
N ARG A 141 -9.73 13.58 13.14
CA ARG A 141 -10.32 12.25 13.35
C ARG A 141 -11.82 12.27 13.06
N ASP A 142 -12.54 13.29 13.55
CA ASP A 142 -13.97 13.43 13.29
C ASP A 142 -14.25 13.70 11.79
N LEU A 143 -13.40 14.51 11.14
CA LEU A 143 -13.47 14.77 9.69
C LEU A 143 -13.25 13.49 8.86
N ILE A 144 -12.34 12.61 9.29
CA ILE A 144 -12.07 11.29 8.68
C ILE A 144 -13.28 10.36 8.82
N LEU A 145 -13.96 10.36 9.97
CA LEU A 145 -15.15 9.54 10.20
C LEU A 145 -16.34 10.00 9.34
N ILE A 146 -16.45 11.30 9.09
CA ILE A 146 -17.51 11.90 8.26
C ILE A 146 -17.30 11.68 6.77
N THR A 147 -16.05 11.69 6.29
CA THR A 147 -15.72 11.71 4.85
C THR A 147 -15.73 10.35 4.17
N LYS A 148 -16.15 9.27 4.85
CA LYS A 148 -16.10 7.88 4.37
C LYS A 148 -14.72 7.52 3.84
N PHE A 149 -13.87 7.09 4.76
CA PHE A 149 -12.55 6.51 4.52
C PHE A 149 -12.43 5.75 3.19
N ILE A 150 -11.46 6.14 2.35
CA ILE A 150 -11.10 5.40 1.14
C ILE A 150 -9.74 4.75 1.43
N PRO A 151 -9.65 3.43 1.58
CA PRO A 151 -8.38 2.80 1.89
C PRO A 151 -7.41 2.93 0.69
N PHE A 152 -6.24 3.52 0.95
CA PHE A 152 -4.94 3.46 0.22
C PHE A 152 -4.49 4.61 -0.71
N PRO A 153 -3.14 4.77 -0.87
CA PRO A 153 -2.41 4.16 -2.01
C PRO A 153 -1.04 3.50 -1.61
N PRO A 154 -0.20 3.05 -2.58
CA PRO A 154 0.21 1.68 -2.96
C PRO A 154 1.49 1.13 -2.25
N LYS A 155 1.94 -0.08 -2.65
CA LYS A 155 3.19 -0.78 -2.23
C LYS A 155 4.47 0.07 -2.46
N GLU A 156 4.75 1.08 -1.62
CA GLU A 156 5.98 1.89 -1.71
C GLU A 156 7.02 1.60 -0.60
N GLY A 157 7.08 0.36 -0.10
CA GLY A 157 8.21 -0.10 0.74
C GLY A 157 8.23 0.40 2.19
N TYR A 158 7.16 1.04 2.66
CA TYR A 158 6.97 1.42 4.07
C TYR A 158 6.02 0.49 4.84
N GLU A 159 5.56 -0.59 4.19
CA GLU A 159 4.64 -1.54 4.79
C GLU A 159 5.38 -2.48 5.75
N ASN A 160 4.82 -2.66 6.95
CA ASN A 160 5.34 -3.67 7.86
C ASN A 160 4.95 -5.05 7.31
N ASN A 161 5.85 -5.68 6.57
CA ASN A 161 5.66 -7.01 5.98
C ASN A 161 5.16 -8.05 7.00
N ARG A 162 5.53 -7.93 8.29
CA ARG A 162 5.00 -8.83 9.33
C ARG A 162 3.50 -8.63 9.58
N GLN A 163 3.02 -7.38 9.57
CA GLN A 163 1.61 -7.07 9.76
C GLN A 163 0.78 -7.47 8.54
N LEU A 164 1.31 -7.28 7.33
CA LEU A 164 0.64 -7.75 6.11
C LEU A 164 0.49 -9.26 6.07
N ASN A 165 1.55 -10.00 6.41
CA ASN A 165 1.51 -11.45 6.53
C ASN A 165 0.53 -11.91 7.62
N LEU A 166 0.42 -11.18 8.73
CA LEU A 166 -0.59 -11.47 9.75
C LEU A 166 -2.01 -11.33 9.21
N ILE A 167 -2.29 -10.25 8.48
CA ILE A 167 -3.61 -10.01 7.87
C ILE A 167 -3.93 -11.09 6.83
N ALA A 168 -2.98 -11.43 5.95
CA ALA A 168 -3.15 -12.48 4.95
C ALA A 168 -3.48 -13.83 5.61
N ARG A 169 -2.79 -14.18 6.71
CA ARG A 169 -3.12 -15.38 7.51
C ARG A 169 -4.50 -15.30 8.14
N THR A 170 -4.91 -14.13 8.66
CA THR A 170 -6.26 -13.95 9.19
C THR A 170 -7.33 -14.17 8.12
N ILE A 171 -7.12 -13.67 6.90
CA ILE A 171 -8.02 -13.91 5.76
C ILE A 171 -8.12 -15.42 5.46
N LEU A 172 -7.00 -16.13 5.46
CA LEU A 172 -6.97 -17.57 5.22
C LEU A 172 -7.71 -18.37 6.30
N ILE A 173 -7.76 -17.88 7.54
CA ILE A 173 -8.48 -18.52 8.66
C ILE A 173 -9.96 -18.12 8.68
N CYS A 174 -10.28 -16.86 8.39
CA CYS A 174 -11.61 -16.28 8.49
C CYS A 174 -11.98 -15.55 7.19
N LYS A 175 -12.53 -16.29 6.23
CA LYS A 175 -12.91 -15.75 4.92
C LYS A 175 -14.01 -14.69 4.96
N ASP A 176 -14.90 -14.76 5.95
CA ASP A 176 -15.99 -13.79 6.12
C ASP A 176 -15.46 -12.38 6.36
N LEU A 177 -14.21 -12.24 6.81
CA LEU A 177 -13.53 -10.96 6.93
C LEU A 177 -13.48 -10.20 5.60
N VAL A 178 -13.29 -10.91 4.48
CA VAL A 178 -13.27 -10.31 3.14
C VAL A 178 -14.64 -9.70 2.82
N LEU A 179 -15.72 -10.42 3.12
CA LEU A 179 -17.09 -9.97 2.90
C LEU A 179 -17.43 -8.77 3.80
N LEU A 180 -17.01 -8.81 5.06
CA LEU A 180 -17.18 -7.71 6.01
C LEU A 180 -16.45 -6.45 5.54
N TRP A 181 -15.22 -6.60 5.04
CA TRP A 181 -14.43 -5.46 4.53
C TRP A 181 -15.03 -4.87 3.26
N LYS A 182 -15.53 -5.71 2.34
CA LYS A 182 -16.31 -5.24 1.20
C LYS A 182 -17.57 -4.49 1.63
N LYS A 183 -18.28 -4.97 2.66
CA LYS A 183 -19.49 -4.33 3.19
C LYS A 183 -19.24 -2.93 3.77
N ILE A 184 -18.06 -2.68 4.36
CA ILE A 184 -17.67 -1.36 4.87
C ILE A 184 -17.01 -0.47 3.80
N GLY A 185 -16.94 -0.93 2.54
CA GLY A 185 -16.48 -0.15 1.39
C GLY A 185 -15.06 -0.46 0.91
N TYR A 186 -14.38 -1.47 1.46
CA TYR A 186 -13.04 -1.87 1.01
C TYR A 186 -13.11 -2.99 -0.03
N TYR A 187 -13.35 -2.60 -1.28
CA TYR A 187 -13.51 -3.54 -2.39
C TYR A 187 -12.19 -4.10 -2.93
N GLU A 188 -11.09 -3.35 -2.76
CA GLU A 188 -9.74 -3.67 -3.26
C GLU A 188 -8.97 -4.66 -2.37
N ILE A 189 -9.54 -5.12 -1.24
CA ILE A 189 -8.90 -6.09 -0.32
C ILE A 189 -8.31 -7.29 -1.05
N CYS A 190 -9.02 -7.81 -2.07
CA CYS A 190 -8.59 -8.97 -2.81
C CYS A 190 -7.37 -8.68 -3.68
N GLU A 191 -7.26 -7.46 -4.21
CA GLU A 191 -6.13 -7.00 -5.02
C GLU A 191 -4.91 -6.73 -4.12
N ASP A 192 -5.10 -5.98 -3.05
CA ASP A 192 -4.02 -5.56 -2.14
C ASP A 192 -3.32 -6.75 -1.46
N PHE A 193 -4.10 -7.78 -1.11
CA PHE A 193 -3.59 -8.98 -0.43
C PHE A 193 -3.42 -10.17 -1.37
N ASN A 194 -3.59 -10.01 -2.68
CA ASN A 194 -3.67 -11.12 -3.62
C ASN A 194 -2.46 -12.06 -3.52
N ASP A 195 -1.25 -11.51 -3.68
CA ASP A 195 -0.01 -12.30 -3.68
C ASP A 195 0.16 -13.04 -2.35
N LEU A 196 -0.04 -12.35 -1.22
CA LEU A 196 0.18 -12.88 0.13
C LEU A 196 -0.84 -13.97 0.48
N VAL A 197 -2.10 -13.79 0.10
CA VAL A 197 -3.17 -14.75 0.36
C VAL A 197 -2.99 -15.98 -0.52
N MET A 198 -2.72 -15.80 -1.81
CA MET A 198 -2.54 -16.91 -2.74
C MET A 198 -1.30 -17.75 -2.41
N GLN A 199 -0.16 -17.10 -2.13
CA GLN A 199 1.06 -17.80 -1.69
C GLN A 199 0.86 -18.47 -0.32
N GLY A 200 0.27 -17.74 0.64
CA GLY A 200 0.01 -18.22 1.98
C GLY A 200 -0.90 -19.45 2.01
N ALA A 201 -1.93 -19.49 1.14
CA ALA A 201 -2.82 -20.64 1.01
C ALA A 201 -2.05 -21.92 0.66
N LEU A 202 -1.11 -21.84 -0.28
CA LEU A 202 -0.29 -22.98 -0.68
C LEU A 202 0.79 -23.32 0.35
N GLN A 203 1.34 -22.34 1.06
CA GLN A 203 2.25 -22.61 2.19
C GLN A 203 1.56 -23.35 3.34
N MET A 204 0.27 -23.08 3.58
CA MET A 204 -0.52 -23.84 4.56
C MET A 204 -0.75 -25.29 4.11
N LEU A 205 -0.95 -25.52 2.81
CA LEU A 205 -1.11 -26.86 2.24
C LEU A 205 0.21 -27.63 2.17
N PHE A 206 1.32 -26.95 1.87
CA PHE A 206 2.65 -27.53 1.71
C PHE A 206 3.64 -26.89 2.69
N PRO A 207 3.51 -27.15 4.01
CA PRO A 207 4.37 -26.54 5.00
C PRO A 207 5.85 -26.95 4.78
N PRO A 208 6.81 -26.09 5.12
CA PRO A 208 8.24 -26.40 4.97
C PRO A 208 8.69 -27.50 5.94
N ALA A 209 8.13 -27.53 7.15
CA ALA A 209 8.27 -28.62 8.09
C ALA A 209 6.95 -29.39 8.11
N GLN A 210 6.98 -30.68 7.75
CA GLN A 210 5.80 -31.54 7.73
C GLN A 210 5.51 -32.02 9.16
N PRO A 211 4.41 -31.59 9.80
CA PRO A 211 4.02 -32.16 11.09
C PRO A 211 3.61 -33.63 10.90
N PRO A 212 3.66 -34.46 11.96
CA PRO A 212 3.40 -35.91 11.85
C PRO A 212 2.02 -36.26 11.27
N GLU A 213 1.04 -35.38 11.47
CA GLU A 213 -0.35 -35.54 11.03
C GLU A 213 -0.58 -35.01 9.60
N TRP A 214 0.44 -34.47 8.95
CA TRP A 214 0.30 -33.90 7.61
C TRP A 214 0.24 -35.01 6.55
N THR A 215 -0.85 -35.03 5.82
CA THR A 215 -0.99 -35.81 4.59
C THR A 215 -0.79 -34.91 3.39
N LYS A 216 0.01 -35.36 2.42
CA LYS A 216 0.26 -34.63 1.18
C LYS A 216 -1.06 -34.29 0.47
N PRO A 217 -1.36 -32.99 0.24
CA PRO A 217 -2.56 -32.59 -0.49
C PRO A 217 -2.56 -33.16 -1.91
N ASP A 218 -3.74 -33.59 -2.36
CA ASP A 218 -3.97 -33.98 -3.74
C ASP A 218 -4.42 -32.78 -4.60
N ILE A 219 -4.55 -33.00 -5.91
CA ILE A 219 -4.98 -31.98 -6.88
C ILE A 219 -6.35 -31.41 -6.49
N LYS A 220 -7.26 -32.28 -6.03
CA LYS A 220 -8.62 -31.89 -5.63
C LYS A 220 -8.61 -30.93 -4.44
N THR A 221 -7.77 -31.18 -3.45
CA THR A 221 -7.63 -30.35 -2.25
C THR A 221 -7.05 -28.98 -2.61
N VAL A 222 -5.99 -28.95 -3.43
CA VAL A 222 -5.39 -27.71 -3.90
C VAL A 222 -6.40 -26.89 -4.71
N LYS A 223 -7.10 -27.53 -5.65
CA LYS A 223 -8.15 -26.89 -6.47
C LYS A 223 -9.27 -26.31 -5.62
N ALA A 224 -9.81 -27.09 -4.69
CA ALA A 224 -10.91 -26.65 -3.82
C ALA A 224 -10.50 -25.39 -3.04
N ARG A 225 -9.29 -25.39 -2.47
CA ARG A 225 -8.79 -24.26 -1.69
C ARG A 225 -8.58 -23.00 -2.52
N LEU A 226 -8.00 -23.12 -3.71
CA LEU A 226 -7.78 -21.97 -4.59
C LEU A 226 -9.09 -21.43 -5.18
N THR A 227 -10.02 -22.33 -5.53
CA THR A 227 -11.35 -21.95 -6.03
C THR A 227 -12.12 -21.15 -4.99
N GLU A 228 -12.07 -21.56 -3.71
CA GLU A 228 -12.68 -20.81 -2.60
C GLU A 228 -12.16 -19.36 -2.51
N LEU A 229 -10.87 -19.14 -2.73
CA LEU A 229 -10.28 -17.79 -2.73
C LEU A 229 -10.67 -17.01 -3.99
N ILE A 230 -10.72 -17.67 -5.14
CA ILE A 230 -11.16 -17.06 -6.40
C ILE A 230 -12.62 -16.59 -6.29
N ASP A 231 -13.49 -17.39 -5.67
CA ASP A 231 -14.90 -17.03 -5.43
C ASP A 231 -15.04 -15.80 -4.52
N LEU A 232 -14.07 -15.56 -3.62
CA LEU A 232 -14.02 -14.35 -2.80
C LEU A 232 -13.53 -13.12 -3.58
N GLY A 233 -12.94 -13.30 -4.76
CA GLY A 233 -12.43 -12.24 -5.64
C GLY A 233 -10.91 -12.18 -5.76
N PHE A 234 -10.16 -13.12 -5.18
CA PHE A 234 -8.72 -13.24 -5.42
C PHE A 234 -8.43 -13.77 -6.83
N GLN A 235 -7.23 -13.50 -7.36
CA GLN A 235 -6.88 -13.86 -8.73
C GLN A 235 -5.61 -14.69 -8.80
N LEU A 236 -5.68 -15.83 -9.49
CA LEU A 236 -4.52 -16.65 -9.85
C LEU A 236 -3.98 -16.19 -11.21
N ASN A 237 -3.23 -15.10 -11.26
CA ASN A 237 -2.58 -14.61 -12.49
C ASN A 237 -1.20 -15.26 -12.71
N ASP A 238 -0.63 -15.08 -13.90
CA ASP A 238 0.64 -15.73 -14.27
C ASP A 238 1.81 -15.27 -13.40
N SER A 239 1.82 -14.00 -12.99
CA SER A 239 2.83 -13.47 -12.08
C SER A 239 2.82 -14.18 -10.72
N ILE A 240 1.62 -14.39 -10.15
CA ILE A 240 1.44 -15.12 -8.90
C ILE A 240 1.80 -16.60 -9.05
N ILE A 241 1.43 -17.21 -10.17
CA ILE A 241 1.80 -18.60 -10.47
C ILE A 241 3.33 -18.74 -10.45
N LEU A 242 4.06 -17.86 -11.15
CA LEU A 242 5.53 -17.88 -11.14
C LEU A 242 6.11 -17.62 -9.75
N ASP A 243 5.55 -16.67 -9.00
CA ASP A 243 6.00 -16.39 -7.63
C ASP A 243 5.78 -17.58 -6.70
N ILE A 244 4.71 -18.35 -6.89
CA ILE A 244 4.47 -19.61 -6.17
C ILE A 244 5.52 -20.66 -6.56
N PHE A 245 5.80 -20.85 -7.85
CA PHE A 245 6.83 -21.80 -8.27
C PHE A 245 8.21 -21.43 -7.71
N HIS A 246 8.52 -20.14 -7.65
CA HIS A 246 9.75 -19.65 -7.03
C HIS A 246 9.78 -19.88 -5.53
N LEU A 247 8.65 -19.66 -4.85
CA LEU A 247 8.51 -19.91 -3.41
C LEU A 247 8.80 -21.37 -3.02
N PHE A 248 8.48 -22.30 -3.92
CA PHE A 248 8.67 -23.75 -3.74
C PHE A 248 9.84 -24.32 -4.54
N GLU A 249 10.76 -23.49 -5.02
CA GLU A 249 11.85 -23.88 -5.94
C GLU A 249 12.64 -25.11 -5.47
N SER A 250 12.96 -25.20 -4.18
CA SER A 250 13.70 -26.32 -3.58
C SER A 250 12.89 -27.63 -3.48
N ARG A 251 11.58 -27.58 -3.72
CA ARG A 251 10.65 -28.71 -3.54
C ARG A 251 9.83 -29.01 -4.79
N LEU A 252 10.18 -28.42 -5.94
CA LEU A 252 9.43 -28.60 -7.18
C LEU A 252 9.41 -30.05 -7.66
N ASP A 253 10.45 -30.85 -7.40
CA ASP A 253 10.43 -32.27 -7.72
C ASP A 253 9.38 -33.05 -6.92
N GLU A 254 9.02 -32.59 -5.72
CA GLU A 254 8.04 -33.24 -4.86
C GLU A 254 6.61 -32.81 -5.19
N ILE A 255 6.38 -31.51 -5.34
CA ILE A 255 5.02 -30.92 -5.40
C ILE A 255 4.70 -30.26 -6.74
N GLY A 256 5.69 -30.00 -7.59
CA GLY A 256 5.53 -29.20 -8.79
C GLY A 256 4.55 -29.80 -9.79
N LYS A 257 4.50 -31.13 -9.93
CA LYS A 257 3.47 -31.79 -10.78
C LYS A 257 2.05 -31.54 -10.27
N ILE A 258 1.84 -31.61 -8.95
CA ILE A 258 0.52 -31.35 -8.35
C ILE A 258 0.12 -29.89 -8.61
N LEU A 259 1.06 -28.95 -8.50
CA LEU A 259 0.81 -27.54 -8.80
C LEU A 259 0.46 -27.33 -10.28
N ILE A 260 1.21 -27.90 -11.22
CA ILE A 260 0.91 -27.82 -12.66
C ILE A 260 -0.49 -28.39 -12.96
N ASP A 261 -0.78 -29.59 -12.47
CA ASP A 261 -2.05 -30.27 -12.74
C ASP A 261 -3.23 -29.49 -12.09
N SER A 262 -3.01 -28.90 -10.90
CA SER A 262 -4.04 -28.08 -10.23
C SER A 262 -4.29 -26.75 -10.94
N PHE A 263 -3.23 -26.06 -11.38
CA PHE A 263 -3.36 -24.76 -12.05
C PHE A 263 -3.98 -24.90 -13.45
N THR A 264 -3.60 -25.93 -14.19
CA THR A 264 -4.20 -26.22 -15.51
C THR A 264 -5.69 -26.55 -15.41
N ASP A 265 -6.09 -27.32 -14.38
CA ASP A 265 -7.50 -27.64 -14.13
C ASP A 265 -8.31 -26.39 -13.70
N ILE A 266 -7.74 -25.50 -12.86
CA ILE A 266 -8.39 -24.21 -12.51
C ILE A 266 -8.53 -23.31 -13.74
N LYS A 267 -7.50 -23.23 -14.57
CA LYS A 267 -7.47 -22.38 -15.77
C LYS A 267 -8.23 -22.97 -16.95
N GLN A 268 -8.66 -24.24 -16.85
CA GLN A 268 -9.34 -24.98 -17.92
C GLN A 268 -8.53 -24.98 -19.23
N GLU A 269 -7.22 -25.23 -19.13
CA GLU A 269 -6.32 -25.22 -20.27
C GLU A 269 -5.40 -26.44 -20.31
N THR A 270 -4.78 -26.69 -21.46
CA THR A 270 -3.85 -27.81 -21.60
C THR A 270 -2.52 -27.52 -20.91
N GLN A 271 -1.87 -28.59 -20.45
CA GLN A 271 -0.58 -28.49 -19.79
C GLN A 271 0.49 -27.83 -20.69
N ASP A 272 0.53 -28.15 -21.98
CA ASP A 272 1.49 -27.54 -22.93
C ASP A 272 1.27 -26.03 -23.05
N LEU A 273 0.02 -25.58 -23.23
CA LEU A 273 -0.31 -24.16 -23.33
C LEU A 273 0.06 -23.40 -22.06
N PHE A 274 -0.30 -23.95 -20.90
CA PHE A 274 0.05 -23.39 -19.58
C PHE A 274 1.57 -23.22 -19.42
N LEU A 275 2.34 -24.29 -19.68
CA LEU A 275 3.78 -24.28 -19.51
C LEU A 275 4.45 -23.28 -20.45
N ARG A 276 4.01 -23.20 -21.72
CA ARG A 276 4.53 -22.21 -22.69
C ARG A 276 4.24 -20.77 -22.23
N ARG A 277 3.04 -20.51 -21.69
CA ARG A 277 2.68 -19.18 -21.15
C ARG A 277 3.56 -18.80 -19.96
N CYS A 278 3.72 -19.70 -19.01
CA CYS A 278 4.59 -19.50 -17.85
C CYS A 278 6.06 -19.25 -18.26
N LEU A 279 6.55 -19.98 -19.27
CA LEU A 279 7.89 -19.76 -19.81
C LEU A 279 8.05 -18.39 -20.46
N ALA A 280 7.07 -17.93 -21.24
CA ALA A 280 7.08 -16.59 -21.83
C ALA A 280 7.13 -15.49 -20.75
N GLU A 281 6.32 -15.62 -19.69
CA GLU A 281 6.29 -14.66 -18.58
C GLU A 281 7.58 -14.68 -17.75
N SER A 282 8.25 -15.85 -17.65
CA SER A 282 9.52 -16.01 -16.93
C SER A 282 10.72 -15.30 -17.58
N GLN A 283 10.59 -14.85 -18.84
CA GLN A 283 11.63 -14.10 -19.55
C GLN A 283 11.69 -12.61 -19.14
N ASN A 284 10.81 -12.17 -18.24
CA ASN A 284 10.82 -10.81 -17.73
C ASN A 284 12.09 -10.53 -16.88
N PRO A 285 12.91 -9.51 -17.23
CA PRO A 285 14.23 -9.29 -16.62
C PRO A 285 14.24 -8.90 -15.13
N ALA A 286 13.07 -8.67 -14.52
CA ALA A 286 12.96 -8.23 -13.13
C ALA A 286 13.18 -9.34 -12.07
N LYS A 287 13.09 -10.63 -12.44
CA LYS A 287 13.19 -11.77 -11.52
C LYS A 287 14.01 -12.92 -12.13
N ASN A 288 14.89 -13.54 -11.36
CA ASN A 288 15.73 -14.65 -11.83
C ASN A 288 15.02 -16.00 -11.61
N PHE A 289 14.50 -16.60 -12.68
CA PHE A 289 13.70 -17.84 -12.63
C PHE A 289 14.39 -19.05 -13.28
N THR A 290 15.72 -19.06 -13.40
CA THR A 290 16.50 -20.10 -14.13
C THR A 290 16.13 -21.54 -13.75
N ASN A 291 15.92 -21.82 -12.46
CA ASN A 291 15.56 -23.16 -11.97
C ASN A 291 14.09 -23.55 -12.26
N ILE A 292 13.19 -22.57 -12.35
CA ILE A 292 11.79 -22.82 -12.73
C ILE A 292 11.71 -23.12 -14.23
N THR A 293 12.48 -22.41 -15.04
CA THR A 293 12.56 -22.61 -16.49
C THR A 293 13.05 -24.02 -16.83
N SER A 294 14.10 -24.51 -16.15
CA SER A 294 14.60 -25.87 -16.34
C SER A 294 13.57 -26.91 -15.91
N PHE A 295 12.85 -26.66 -14.81
CA PHE A 295 11.76 -27.51 -14.35
C PHE A 295 10.63 -27.61 -15.39
N PHE A 296 10.12 -26.51 -15.93
CA PHE A 296 9.05 -26.54 -16.94
C PHE A 296 9.48 -27.22 -18.24
N ASN A 297 10.71 -27.01 -18.69
CA ASN A 297 11.24 -27.66 -19.89
C ASN A 297 11.25 -29.20 -19.77
N LYS A 298 11.47 -29.76 -18.59
CA LYS A 298 11.38 -31.22 -18.33
C LYS A 298 9.98 -31.78 -18.58
N TYR A 299 8.93 -30.99 -18.38
CA TYR A 299 7.56 -31.43 -18.61
C TYR A 299 7.12 -31.26 -20.07
N LEU A 300 7.67 -30.27 -20.79
CA LEU A 300 7.42 -30.09 -22.22
C LEU A 300 8.14 -31.13 -23.10
N SER A 301 9.36 -31.53 -22.72
CA SER A 301 10.10 -32.57 -23.46
C SER A 301 9.46 -33.96 -23.33
N ASN A 302 8.83 -34.25 -22.18
CA ASN A 302 8.11 -35.50 -21.96
C ASN A 302 6.77 -35.61 -22.71
N THR A 303 6.18 -34.49 -23.15
CA THR A 303 4.96 -34.50 -23.98
C THR A 303 5.26 -34.73 -25.47
N ALA A 304 6.43 -34.32 -25.96
CA ALA A 304 6.84 -34.56 -27.36
C ALA A 304 7.18 -36.04 -27.65
N GLY A 305 7.51 -36.83 -26.63
CA GLY A 305 7.84 -38.26 -26.77
C GLY A 305 6.65 -39.22 -26.75
N LYS A 306 5.40 -38.72 -26.71
CA LYS A 306 4.17 -39.54 -26.68
C LYS A 306 3.38 -39.55 -27.99
N GLU A 307 3.91 -38.93 -29.04
CA GLU A 307 3.34 -38.99 -30.39
C GLU A 307 4.20 -39.87 -31.31
N PHE A 308 4.29 -41.19 -31.04
CA PHE A 308 4.60 -42.23 -32.03
C PHE A 308 4.06 -43.59 -31.58
#